data_AF-A0A963QP59-F1
#
_entry.id   AF-A0A963QP59-F1
#
_cell.length_a   1.000
_cell.length_b   1.000
_cell.length_c   1.000
_cell.angle_alpha   90.00
_cell.angle_beta   90.00
_cell.angle_gamma   90.00
#
_symmetry.space_group_name_H-M   'P 1'
#
loop_
_entity.id
_entity.type
_entity.pdbx_description
1 polymer ?
#
loop_
_entity_poly.entity_id
_entity_poly.type
_entity_poly.pdbx_seq_one_letter_code
_entity_poly.pdbx_strand_id
1 'polypeptide(L)'
;MGRHSKAVAEFWVTIREIEERKRQFEDWAADLPDDQKRTLHRAHALKRQAAIEAGRFYIPKRPDYLRNLTCGARTRSGQPCRMTALFPNGRCIWHGGKSTGPKTKAGRERALENLKLGRLKRGKSWD
;
A
#
# COMPACT_ATOMS: atom_id res chain seq x y z
N MET A 1 10.58 27.15 -43.35
CA MET A 1 10.86 27.03 -41.90
C MET A 1 9.52 26.99 -41.16
N GLY A 2 8.77 25.90 -41.32
CA GLY A 2 7.32 25.90 -41.15
C GLY A 2 6.85 25.11 -39.93
N ARG A 3 5.96 25.72 -39.14
CA ARG A 3 4.93 25.06 -38.32
C ARG A 3 5.33 23.70 -37.69
N HIS A 4 6.39 23.66 -36.88
CA HIS A 4 6.35 22.85 -35.66
C HIS A 4 5.59 23.68 -34.60
N SER A 5 4.42 24.23 -34.96
CA SER A 5 3.08 23.69 -34.73
C SER A 5 2.74 23.87 -33.25
N LYS A 6 2.04 24.97 -32.95
CA LYS A 6 1.52 25.35 -31.63
C LYS A 6 0.98 24.14 -30.81
N ALA A 7 0.38 23.16 -31.49
CA ALA A 7 -0.10 21.91 -30.90
C ALA A 7 1.00 21.07 -30.22
N VAL A 8 2.21 21.01 -30.79
CA VAL A 8 3.35 20.31 -30.16
C VAL A 8 3.79 21.06 -28.90
N ALA A 9 3.82 22.39 -28.94
CA ALA A 9 4.13 23.20 -27.76
C ALA A 9 3.07 23.05 -26.65
N GLU A 10 1.78 23.08 -27.01
CA GLU A 10 0.65 22.82 -26.10
C GLU A 10 0.69 21.40 -25.51
N PHE A 11 1.08 20.40 -26.31
CA PHE A 11 1.30 19.04 -25.83
C PHE A 11 2.41 18.99 -24.77
N TRP A 12 3.56 19.63 -25.00
CA TRP A 12 4.65 19.68 -24.01
C TRP A 12 4.27 20.42 -22.73
N VAL A 13 3.46 21.47 -22.82
CA VAL A 13 2.90 22.14 -21.62
C VAL A 13 2.05 21.16 -20.82
N THR A 14 1.13 20.45 -21.48
CA THR A 14 0.29 19.42 -20.83
C THR A 14 1.14 18.33 -20.18
N ILE A 15 2.20 17.86 -20.85
CA ILE A 15 3.10 16.85 -20.28
C ILE A 15 3.77 17.38 -19.00
N ARG A 16 4.29 18.61 -19.00
CA ARG A 16 4.89 19.22 -17.81
C ARG A 16 3.90 19.35 -16.66
N GLU A 17 2.66 19.74 -16.95
CA GLU A 17 1.60 19.82 -15.93
C GLU A 17 1.30 18.45 -15.32
N ILE A 18 1.25 17.39 -16.14
CA ILE A 18 1.06 16.02 -15.67
C ILE A 18 2.24 15.57 -14.80
N GLU A 19 3.47 15.87 -15.21
CA GLU A 19 4.69 15.55 -14.47
C GLU A 19 4.73 16.27 -13.12
N GLU A 20 4.39 17.56 -13.08
CA GLU A 20 4.34 18.34 -11.85
C GLU A 20 3.25 17.81 -10.91
N ARG A 21 2.06 17.52 -11.42
CA ARG A 21 0.99 16.90 -10.61
C ARG A 21 1.41 15.54 -10.06
N LYS A 22 2.14 14.74 -10.85
CA LYS A 22 2.68 13.46 -10.41
C LYS A 22 3.70 13.67 -9.28
N ARG A 23 4.60 14.65 -9.43
CA ARG A 23 5.58 14.99 -8.38
C ARG A 23 4.89 15.42 -7.09
N GLN A 24 3.92 16.32 -7.17
CA GLN A 24 3.12 16.76 -6.01
C GLN A 24 2.42 15.59 -5.33
N PHE A 25 1.89 14.65 -6.10
CA PHE A 25 1.30 13.44 -5.54
C PHE A 25 2.34 12.54 -4.85
N GLU A 26 3.52 12.38 -5.44
CA GLU A 26 4.60 11.59 -4.82
C GLU A 26 5.06 12.21 -3.50
N ASP A 27 5.26 13.53 -3.45
CA ASP A 27 5.63 14.26 -2.24
C ASP A 27 4.54 14.12 -1.16
N TRP A 28 3.28 14.38 -1.53
CA TRP A 28 2.14 14.19 -0.62
C TRP A 28 2.06 12.75 -0.10
N ALA A 29 2.21 11.75 -0.97
CA ALA A 29 2.13 10.35 -0.60
C ALA A 29 3.34 9.91 0.27
N ALA A 30 4.50 10.55 0.11
CA ALA A 30 5.70 10.28 0.90
C ALA A 30 5.56 10.74 2.35
N ASP A 31 4.75 11.76 2.61
CA ASP A 31 4.50 12.29 3.96
C ASP A 31 3.33 11.60 4.67
N LEU A 32 2.59 10.74 3.98
CA LEU A 32 1.45 10.04 4.58
C LEU A 32 1.88 9.13 5.75
N PRO A 33 1.01 9.01 6.79
CA PRO A 33 1.15 8.00 7.82
C PRO A 33 1.22 6.57 7.26
N ASP A 34 1.93 5.68 7.97
CA ASP A 34 2.16 4.30 7.54
C ASP A 34 0.87 3.49 7.34
N ASP A 35 -0.20 3.78 8.07
CA ASP A 35 -1.52 3.17 7.87
C ASP A 35 -2.17 3.60 6.55
N GLN A 36 -2.07 4.89 6.19
CA GLN A 36 -2.57 5.40 4.91
C GLN A 36 -1.73 4.93 3.72
N LYS A 37 -0.39 4.96 3.85
CA LYS A 37 0.53 4.35 2.87
C LYS A 37 0.22 2.88 2.64
N ARG A 38 -0.28 2.17 3.66
CA ARG A 38 -0.69 0.76 3.52
C ARG A 38 -1.90 0.57 2.61
N THR A 39 -2.82 1.52 2.59
CA THR A 39 -3.93 1.54 1.61
C THR A 39 -3.39 1.73 0.19
N LEU A 40 -2.48 2.68 0.00
CA LEU A 40 -1.81 2.90 -1.29
C LEU A 40 -1.02 1.67 -1.73
N HIS A 41 -0.33 0.99 -0.81
CA HIS A 41 0.39 -0.24 -1.07
C HIS A 41 -0.53 -1.37 -1.55
N ARG A 42 -1.69 -1.56 -0.90
CA ARG A 42 -2.70 -2.55 -1.33
C ARG A 42 -3.22 -2.23 -2.73
N ALA A 43 -3.59 -0.98 -2.98
CA ALA A 43 -4.06 -0.53 -4.28
C ALA A 43 -3.01 -0.77 -5.37
N HIS A 44 -1.73 -0.47 -5.09
CA HIS A 44 -0.63 -0.73 -6.00
C HIS A 44 -0.42 -2.23 -6.24
N ALA A 45 -0.47 -3.06 -5.20
CA ALA A 45 -0.35 -4.51 -5.35
C ALA A 45 -1.48 -5.09 -6.23
N LEU A 46 -2.72 -4.61 -6.07
CA LEU A 46 -3.85 -4.98 -6.93
C LEU A 46 -3.61 -4.55 -8.39
N LYS A 47 -3.16 -3.31 -8.63
CA LYS A 47 -2.83 -2.83 -9.98
C LYS A 47 -1.75 -3.69 -10.64
N ARG A 48 -0.72 -4.09 -9.89
CA ARG A 48 0.33 -4.98 -10.40
C ARG A 48 -0.22 -6.37 -10.74
N GLN A 49 -1.03 -6.94 -9.85
CA GLN A 49 -1.66 -8.24 -10.06
C GLN A 49 -2.53 -8.23 -11.31
N ALA A 50 -3.37 -7.21 -11.47
CA ALA A 50 -4.21 -7.05 -12.66
C ALA A 50 -3.38 -6.88 -13.95
N ALA A 51 -2.23 -6.21 -13.90
CA ALA A 51 -1.34 -6.10 -15.06
C ALA A 51 -0.74 -7.46 -15.46
N ILE A 52 -0.36 -8.29 -14.48
CA ILE A 52 0.14 -9.65 -14.70
C ILE A 52 -0.96 -10.54 -15.29
N GLU A 53 -2.14 -10.53 -14.68
CA GLU A 53 -3.29 -11.32 -15.13
C GLU A 53 -3.74 -10.95 -16.55
N ALA A 54 -3.67 -9.66 -16.90
CA ALA A 54 -3.94 -9.17 -18.23
C ALA A 54 -2.80 -9.42 -19.25
N GLY A 55 -1.69 -10.08 -18.84
CA GLY A 55 -0.55 -10.36 -19.72
C GLY A 55 0.14 -9.10 -20.25
N ARG A 56 0.08 -7.97 -19.52
CA ARG A 56 0.69 -6.72 -19.98
C ARG A 56 2.21 -6.82 -19.95
N PHE A 57 2.85 -6.34 -21.02
CA PHE A 57 4.31 -6.21 -21.07
C PHE A 57 4.84 -5.29 -19.96
N TYR A 58 4.14 -4.18 -19.72
CA TYR A 58 4.49 -3.26 -18.64
C TYR A 58 3.73 -3.60 -17.35
N ILE A 59 4.49 -4.04 -16.34
CA ILE A 59 4.01 -4.19 -14.97
C ILE A 59 4.46 -2.95 -14.18
N PRO A 60 3.54 -2.21 -13.55
CA PRO A 60 3.88 -1.03 -12.76
C PRO A 60 4.93 -1.34 -11.69
N LYS A 61 6.01 -0.55 -11.66
CA LYS A 61 7.03 -0.63 -10.59
C LYS A 61 6.47 -0.12 -9.27
N ARG A 62 7.03 -0.60 -8.16
CA ARG A 62 6.71 -0.09 -6.82
C ARG A 62 7.03 1.42 -6.75
N PRO A 63 6.07 2.29 -6.39
CA PRO A 63 6.31 3.72 -6.24
C PRO A 63 7.30 4.04 -5.12
N ASP A 64 8.02 5.15 -5.28
CA ASP A 64 9.11 5.54 -4.38
C ASP A 64 8.61 5.92 -2.98
N TYR A 65 7.46 6.59 -2.89
CA TYR A 65 6.80 6.92 -1.63
C TYR A 65 6.39 5.70 -0.78
N LEU A 66 6.45 4.48 -1.33
CA LEU A 66 6.21 3.23 -0.59
C LEU A 66 7.49 2.47 -0.21
N ARG A 67 8.69 2.93 -0.60
CA ARG A 67 9.95 2.20 -0.34
C ARG A 67 10.25 2.01 1.14
N ASN A 68 9.93 3.02 1.95
CA ASN A 68 10.20 3.01 3.39
C ASN A 68 9.03 2.48 4.24
N LEU A 69 7.96 1.97 3.62
CA LEU A 69 6.82 1.43 4.35
C LEU A 69 7.22 0.17 5.13
N THR A 70 7.00 0.19 6.44
CA THR A 70 7.28 -0.95 7.33
C THR A 70 6.03 -1.78 7.63
N CYS A 71 6.22 -2.94 8.23
CA CYS A 71 5.10 -3.78 8.66
C CYS A 71 4.25 -3.11 9.74
N GLY A 72 4.87 -2.40 10.69
CA GLY A 72 4.21 -1.63 11.74
C GLY A 72 3.33 -2.42 12.73
N ALA A 73 3.28 -3.75 12.64
CA ALA A 73 2.55 -4.58 13.58
C ALA A 73 3.30 -4.64 14.92
N ARG A 74 2.58 -4.66 16.05
CA ARG A 74 3.20 -4.77 17.38
C ARG A 74 3.87 -6.14 17.52
N THR A 75 5.17 -6.14 17.81
CA THR A 75 5.95 -7.35 18.07
C THR A 75 5.73 -7.84 19.50
N ARG A 76 6.30 -9.01 19.84
CA ARG A 76 6.28 -9.54 21.21
C ARG A 76 6.94 -8.61 22.23
N SER A 77 7.93 -7.81 21.83
CA SER A 77 8.59 -6.82 22.69
C SER A 77 7.81 -5.51 22.81
N GLY A 78 6.63 -5.41 22.20
CA GLY A 78 5.79 -4.21 22.24
C GLY A 78 6.14 -3.15 21.20
N GLN A 79 7.28 -3.29 20.51
CA GLN A 79 7.72 -2.32 19.51
C GLN A 79 7.08 -2.56 18.13
N PRO A 80 6.97 -1.53 17.27
CA PRO A 80 6.50 -1.72 15.89
C PRO A 80 7.48 -2.56 15.05
N CYS A 81 6.95 -3.48 14.25
CA CYS A 81 7.75 -4.31 13.34
C CYS A 81 8.34 -3.48 12.20
N ARG A 82 9.68 -3.50 12.08
CA ARG A 82 10.45 -2.73 11.10
C ARG A 82 10.67 -3.43 9.75
N MET A 83 10.11 -4.62 9.54
CA MET A 83 10.31 -5.36 8.28
C MET A 83 9.68 -4.63 7.09
N THR A 84 10.44 -4.46 6.00
CA THR A 84 10.02 -3.80 4.75
C THR A 84 9.64 -4.79 3.64
N ALA A 85 9.96 -6.08 3.80
CA ALA A 85 9.47 -7.16 2.95
C ALA A 85 7.98 -7.42 3.23
N LEU A 86 7.11 -6.68 2.51
CA LEU A 86 5.67 -6.69 2.71
C LEU A 86 4.94 -7.46 1.60
N PHE A 87 3.91 -8.20 2.01
CA PHE A 87 2.96 -8.85 1.13
C PHE A 87 1.85 -7.88 0.68
N PRO A 88 0.98 -8.25 -0.29
CA PRO A 88 -0.05 -7.34 -0.82
C PRO A 88 -0.96 -6.69 0.23
N ASN A 89 -1.21 -7.36 1.37
CA ASN A 89 -2.00 -6.80 2.47
C ASN A 89 -1.28 -5.73 3.31
N GLY A 90 0.01 -5.49 3.04
CA GLY A 90 0.88 -4.54 3.72
C GLY A 90 1.48 -5.01 5.04
N ARG A 91 1.48 -6.32 5.30
CA ARG A 91 2.15 -6.94 6.45
C ARG A 91 3.26 -7.89 5.98
N CYS A 92 4.23 -8.11 6.85
CA CYS A 92 5.32 -9.03 6.60
C CYS A 92 4.90 -10.50 6.85
N ILE A 93 5.76 -11.46 6.50
CA ILE A 93 5.44 -12.89 6.64
C ILE A 93 5.02 -13.28 8.07
N TRP A 94 5.69 -12.75 9.09
CA TRP A 94 5.45 -13.04 10.50
C TRP A 94 4.17 -12.41 11.09
N HIS A 95 3.65 -11.36 10.45
CA HIS A 95 2.48 -10.62 10.94
C HIS A 95 1.29 -10.76 10.00
N GLY A 96 1.13 -11.95 9.42
CA GLY A 96 -0.02 -12.31 8.59
C GLY A 96 0.08 -11.85 7.14
N GLY A 97 1.28 -11.51 6.64
CA GLY A 97 1.49 -11.11 5.23
C GLY A 97 0.97 -12.14 4.23
N LYS A 98 1.22 -13.43 4.49
CA LYS A 98 0.70 -14.56 3.70
C LYS A 98 -0.75 -14.94 4.02
N SER A 99 -1.34 -14.36 5.06
CA SER A 99 -2.70 -14.71 5.45
C SER A 99 -3.70 -14.16 4.43
N THR A 100 -4.58 -15.03 3.95
CA THR A 100 -5.68 -14.67 3.04
C THR A 100 -6.96 -14.33 3.81
N GLY A 101 -6.92 -14.41 5.15
CA GLY A 101 -8.06 -14.23 6.04
C GLY A 101 -9.11 -15.34 5.92
N PRO A 102 -10.10 -15.36 6.83
CA PRO A 102 -11.21 -16.32 6.76
C PRO A 102 -12.07 -16.06 5.50
N LYS A 103 -12.32 -17.12 4.73
CA LYS A 103 -13.10 -17.06 3.48
C LYS A 103 -14.60 -17.32 3.69
N THR A 104 -14.96 -18.01 4.77
CA THR A 104 -16.34 -18.39 5.08
C THR A 104 -16.95 -17.47 6.14
N LYS A 105 -18.29 -17.38 6.18
CA LYS A 105 -19.03 -16.62 7.20
C LYS A 105 -18.67 -17.09 8.62
N ALA A 106 -18.78 -18.39 8.88
CA ALA A 106 -18.41 -18.98 10.17
C ALA A 106 -16.94 -18.72 10.54
N GLY A 107 -16.02 -18.74 9.57
CA GLY A 107 -14.62 -18.38 9.81
C GLY A 107 -14.43 -16.91 10.22
N ARG A 108 -15.19 -15.99 9.62
CA ARG A 108 -15.17 -14.57 9.98
C ARG A 108 -15.73 -14.35 11.39
N GLU A 109 -16.83 -15.01 11.72
CA GLU A 109 -17.45 -14.97 13.05
C GLU A 109 -16.48 -15.44 14.12
N ARG A 110 -15.84 -16.61 13.94
CA ARG A 110 -14.80 -17.10 14.86
C ARG A 110 -13.62 -16.14 14.99
N ALA A 111 -13.19 -15.52 13.90
CA ALA A 111 -12.09 -14.54 13.95
C ALA A 111 -12.48 -13.28 14.75
N LEU A 112 -13.72 -12.79 14.60
CA LEU A 112 -14.25 -11.67 15.36
C LEU A 112 -14.40 -12.01 16.85
N GLU A 113 -14.87 -13.22 17.16
CA GLU A 113 -14.95 -13.71 18.53
C GLU A 113 -13.57 -13.78 19.19
N ASN A 114 -12.59 -14.37 18.50
CA ASN A 114 -11.20 -14.39 18.97
C ASN A 114 -10.62 -12.99 19.19
N LEU A 115 -10.99 -12.01 18.34
CA LEU A 115 -10.58 -10.63 18.54
C LEU A 115 -11.16 -10.04 19.83
N LYS A 116 -12.44 -10.32 20.14
CA LYS A 116 -13.08 -9.90 21.41
C LYS A 116 -12.36 -10.54 22.60
N LEU A 117 -12.16 -11.87 22.57
CA LEU A 117 -11.46 -12.60 23.62
C LEU A 117 -10.03 -12.10 23.84
N GLY A 118 -9.29 -11.84 22.75
CA GLY A 118 -7.93 -11.30 22.82
C GLY A 118 -7.85 -9.85 23.35
N ARG A 119 -8.93 -9.06 23.26
CA ARG A 119 -9.02 -7.74 23.92
C ARG A 119 -9.24 -7.90 25.42
N LEU A 120 -10.12 -8.83 25.83
CA LEU A 120 -10.39 -9.12 27.23
C LEU A 120 -9.15 -9.69 27.94
N LYS A 121 -8.48 -10.68 27.32
CA LYS A 121 -7.28 -11.34 27.88
C LYS A 121 -6.08 -10.41 28.03
N ARG A 122 -5.96 -9.38 27.20
CA ARG A 122 -4.84 -8.43 27.28
C ARG A 122 -4.93 -7.47 28.48
N GLY A 123 -6.05 -7.48 29.21
CA GLY A 123 -6.31 -6.55 30.31
C GLY A 123 -6.33 -5.10 29.84
N LYS A 124 -6.95 -4.20 30.61
CA LYS A 124 -6.76 -2.76 30.43
C LYS A 124 -5.30 -2.41 30.78
N SER A 125 -4.35 -2.62 29.87
CA SER A 125 -3.06 -1.92 29.94
C SER A 125 -3.28 -0.51 29.39
N TRP A 126 -3.84 0.35 30.24
CA TRP A 126 -3.72 1.80 30.12
C TRP A 126 -2.57 2.20 31.03
N ASP A 127 -1.35 1.99 30.53
CA ASP A 127 -0.16 2.71 30.95
C ASP A 127 0.26 3.59 29.76
#